data_AF-A0A2S0HXR2-F1
#
_entry.id   AF-A0A2S0HXR2-F1
#
_cell.length_a   1.000
_cell.length_b   1.000
_cell.length_c   1.000
_cell.angle_alpha   90.00
_cell.angle_beta   90.00
_cell.angle_gamma   90.00
#
_symmetry.space_group_name_H-M   'P 1'
#
loop_
_entity.id
_entity.type
_entity.pdbx_description
1 polymer ?
#
loop_
_entity_poly.entity_id
_entity_poly.type
_entity_poly.pdbx_seq_one_letter_code
_entity_poly.pdbx_strand_id
1 'polypeptide(L)'
;MEEQFKKEDRILKKLISEAGTEKLGSNFNMKLMEQIEQRASERIQYQPLISKKGWVLLSIIFILPTLLYFTIPVELNGLPFDLPWKSLGQMLPEFKISKVFMYGTIFLALFFLQIPLLKKYVEAKY
;
A
#
# COMPACT_ATOMS: atom_id res chain seq x y z
N MET A 1 46.17 -4.66 0.72
CA MET A 1 44.98 -4.14 0.01
C MET A 1 45.15 -2.66 -0.39
N GLU A 2 45.71 -1.78 0.44
CA GLU A 2 45.95 -0.35 0.08
C GLU A 2 46.82 -0.08 -1.15
N GLU A 3 47.82 -0.92 -1.41
CA GLU A 3 48.76 -0.76 -2.54
C GLU A 3 48.08 -0.93 -3.91
N GLN A 4 47.01 -1.71 -4.00
CA GLN A 4 46.26 -1.94 -5.25
C GLN A 4 45.38 -0.74 -5.57
N PHE A 5 44.65 -0.22 -4.56
CA PHE A 5 43.86 0.99 -4.68
C PHE A 5 44.70 2.19 -5.16
N LYS A 6 45.91 2.36 -4.61
CA LYS A 6 46.81 3.45 -5.05
C LYS A 6 47.26 3.34 -6.50
N LYS A 7 47.36 2.12 -7.05
CA LYS A 7 47.72 1.91 -8.46
C LYS A 7 46.54 2.22 -9.38
N GLU A 8 45.35 1.76 -9.01
CA GLU A 8 44.10 2.03 -9.75
C GLU A 8 43.81 3.53 -9.79
N ASP A 9 43.98 4.21 -8.67
CA ASP A 9 43.75 5.65 -8.54
C ASP A 9 44.73 6.48 -9.39
N ARG A 10 45.99 6.03 -9.49
CA ARG A 10 46.99 6.64 -10.40
C ARG A 10 46.64 6.44 -11.87
N ILE A 11 46.11 5.27 -12.23
CA ILE A 11 45.69 4.97 -13.60
C ILE A 11 44.47 5.81 -13.98
N LEU A 12 43.46 5.86 -13.10
CA LEU A 12 42.29 6.73 -13.24
C LEU A 12 42.67 8.20 -13.41
N LYS A 13 43.56 8.71 -12.55
CA LYS A 13 44.01 10.10 -12.63
C LYS A 13 44.75 10.40 -13.93
N LYS A 14 45.52 9.45 -14.45
CA LYS A 14 46.22 9.58 -15.73
C LYS A 14 45.25 9.58 -16.91
N LEU A 15 44.28 8.67 -16.91
CA LEU A 15 43.23 8.60 -17.93
C LEU A 15 42.36 9.87 -17.97
N ILE A 16 41.99 10.41 -16.81
CA ILE A 16 41.24 11.68 -16.70
C ILE A 16 42.09 12.86 -17.20
N SER A 17 43.41 12.84 -16.94
CA SER A 17 44.31 13.89 -17.42
C SER A 17 44.60 13.81 -18.93
N GLU A 18 44.67 12.60 -19.49
CA GLU A 18 44.89 12.35 -20.94
C GLU A 18 43.62 12.59 -21.76
N ALA A 19 42.43 12.34 -21.20
CA ALA A 19 41.16 12.64 -21.85
C ALA A 19 40.97 14.14 -22.10
N GLY A 20 41.68 14.99 -21.33
CA GLY A 20 41.48 16.44 -21.34
C GLY A 20 40.06 16.81 -20.88
N THR A 21 39.89 18.03 -20.38
CA THR A 21 38.54 18.58 -20.27
C THR A 21 38.06 18.86 -21.69
N GLU A 22 37.35 17.92 -22.30
CA GLU A 22 36.50 18.25 -23.44
C GLU A 22 35.70 19.48 -23.02
N LYS A 23 35.87 20.58 -23.76
CA LYS A 23 35.11 21.81 -23.53
C LYS A 23 33.65 21.47 -23.78
N LEU A 24 32.97 21.03 -22.74
CA LEU A 24 31.53 20.92 -22.67
C LEU A 24 30.99 22.24 -23.21
N GLY A 25 30.30 22.17 -24.35
CA GLY A 25 29.84 23.37 -25.05
C GLY A 25 29.06 24.26 -24.09
N SER A 26 29.07 25.58 -24.32
CA SER A 26 28.44 26.59 -23.45
C SER A 26 26.99 26.27 -23.02
N ASN A 27 26.32 25.40 -23.77
CA ASN A 27 24.92 25.01 -23.58
C ASN A 27 24.73 23.66 -22.84
N PHE A 28 25.79 23.04 -22.36
CA PHE A 28 25.71 21.74 -21.66
C PHE A 28 24.86 21.82 -20.40
N ASN A 29 25.13 22.83 -19.55
CA ASN A 29 24.35 23.04 -18.32
C ASN A 29 22.87 23.31 -18.62
N MET A 30 22.59 24.06 -19.70
CA MET A 30 21.22 24.33 -20.14
C MET A 30 20.51 23.05 -20.58
N LYS A 31 21.16 22.21 -21.40
CA LYS A 31 20.62 20.91 -21.83
C LYS A 31 20.43 19.94 -20.67
N LEU A 32 21.35 19.94 -19.70
CA LEU A 32 21.23 19.13 -18.48
C LEU A 32 20.04 19.57 -17.64
N MET A 33 19.89 20.88 -17.42
CA MET A 33 18.79 21.41 -16.64
C MET A 33 17.45 21.15 -17.32
N GLU A 34 17.38 21.29 -18.64
CA GLU A 34 16.20 20.96 -19.44
C GLU A 34 15.82 19.47 -19.34
N GLN A 35 16.81 18.56 -19.41
CA GLN A 35 16.57 17.13 -19.22
C GLN A 35 16.15 16.76 -17.79
N ILE A 36 16.73 17.43 -16.79
CA ILE A 36 16.37 17.24 -15.38
C ILE A 36 14.95 17.73 -15.14
N GLU A 37 14.57 18.88 -15.69
CA GLU A 37 13.25 19.48 -15.52
C GLU A 37 12.15 18.69 -16.25
N GLN A 38 12.46 18.16 -17.44
CA GLN A 38 11.58 17.23 -18.16
C GLN A 38 11.36 15.93 -17.37
N ARG A 39 12.40 15.38 -16.73
CA ARG A 39 12.27 14.21 -15.84
C ARG A 39 11.62 14.52 -14.50
N ALA A 40 11.84 15.69 -13.93
CA ALA A 40 11.18 16.14 -12.70
C ALA A 40 9.69 16.43 -12.93
N SER A 41 9.32 16.76 -14.16
CA SER A 41 7.92 16.92 -14.61
C SER A 41 7.19 15.60 -14.83
N GLU A 42 7.86 14.44 -14.75
CA GLU A 42 7.20 13.17 -14.43
C GLU A 42 6.70 13.25 -13.00
N ARG A 43 5.62 14.02 -12.83
CA ARG A 43 4.93 14.28 -11.58
C ARG A 43 4.77 12.95 -10.87
N ILE A 44 5.24 12.90 -9.63
CA ILE A 44 4.85 11.91 -8.64
C ILE A 44 3.32 11.90 -8.63
N GLN A 45 2.72 10.98 -9.39
CA GLN A 45 1.28 10.88 -9.45
C GLN A 45 0.84 10.37 -8.10
N TYR A 46 0.11 11.21 -7.37
CA TYR A 46 -0.49 10.83 -6.11
C TYR A 46 -1.45 9.67 -6.36
N GLN A 47 -1.01 8.45 -6.06
CA GLN A 47 -1.87 7.28 -6.01
C GLN A 47 -2.52 7.27 -4.63
N PRO A 48 -3.85 7.40 -4.54
CA PRO A 48 -4.53 7.32 -3.26
C PRO A 48 -4.30 5.92 -2.66
N LEU A 49 -3.85 5.89 -1.40
CA LEU A 49 -3.53 4.66 -0.66
C LEU A 49 -4.72 3.69 -0.59
N ILE A 50 -5.94 4.23 -0.63
CA ILE A 50 -7.19 3.49 -0.71
C ILE A 50 -8.00 4.09 -1.87
N SER A 51 -8.35 3.27 -2.87
CA SER A 51 -9.21 3.71 -3.97
C SER A 51 -10.60 4.05 -3.46
N LYS A 52 -11.35 4.84 -4.23
CA LYS A 52 -12.76 5.14 -3.94
C LYS A 52 -13.59 3.86 -3.71
N LYS A 53 -13.26 2.77 -4.41
CA LYS A 53 -13.89 1.45 -4.24
C LYS A 53 -13.55 0.81 -2.88
N GLY A 54 -12.31 0.96 -2.41
CA GLY A 54 -11.89 0.47 -1.08
C GLY A 54 -12.63 1.15 0.06
N TRP A 55 -12.91 2.45 -0.06
CA TRP A 55 -13.72 3.19 0.91
C TRP A 55 -15.18 2.70 0.96
N VAL A 56 -15.78 2.40 -0.18
CA VAL A 56 -17.14 1.83 -0.24
C VAL A 56 -17.17 0.46 0.43
N LEU A 57 -16.18 -0.39 0.16
CA LEU A 57 -16.09 -1.72 0.78
C LEU A 57 -15.92 -1.64 2.31
N LEU A 58 -15.04 -0.76 2.79
CA LEU A 58 -14.87 -0.52 4.23
C LEU A 58 -16.20 -0.08 4.86
N SER A 59 -16.90 0.86 4.22
CA SER A 59 -18.19 1.34 4.69
C SER A 59 -19.21 0.19 4.79
N ILE A 60 -19.28 -0.69 3.79
CA ILE A 60 -20.17 -1.86 3.78
C ILE A 60 -19.81 -2.82 4.93
N ILE A 61 -18.52 -3.13 5.13
CA ILE A 61 -18.06 -4.04 6.18
C ILE A 61 -18.44 -3.54 7.58
N PHE A 62 -18.42 -2.23 7.83
CA PHE A 62 -18.74 -1.68 9.14
C PHE A 62 -20.24 -1.40 9.35
N ILE A 63 -20.93 -0.88 8.33
CA ILE A 63 -22.32 -0.46 8.44
C ILE A 63 -23.27 -1.65 8.39
N LEU A 64 -23.01 -2.62 7.51
CA LEU A 64 -23.93 -3.72 7.24
C LEU A 64 -24.16 -4.65 8.45
N PRO A 65 -23.13 -5.04 9.23
CA PRO A 65 -23.33 -5.82 10.45
C PRO A 65 -24.04 -5.02 11.55
N THR A 66 -23.74 -3.72 11.65
CA THR A 66 -24.37 -2.83 12.63
C THR A 66 -25.87 -2.69 12.34
N LEU A 67 -26.24 -2.51 11.07
CA LEU A 67 -27.63 -2.43 10.64
C LEU A 67 -28.37 -3.76 10.86
N LEU A 68 -27.71 -4.89 10.57
CA LEU A 68 -28.26 -6.23 10.75
C LEU A 68 -28.53 -6.53 12.24
N TYR A 69 -27.65 -6.07 13.13
CA TYR A 69 -27.81 -6.23 14.59
C TYR A 69 -29.06 -5.50 15.12
N PHE A 70 -29.40 -4.32 14.58
CA PHE A 70 -30.59 -3.57 15.02
C PHE A 70 -31.90 -4.10 14.43
N THR A 71 -31.84 -4.76 13.27
CA THR A 71 -33.04 -5.17 12.52
C THR A 71 -33.44 -6.63 12.74
N ILE A 72 -32.50 -7.50 13.11
CA ILE A 72 -32.76 -8.93 13.29
C ILE A 72 -32.48 -9.33 14.74
N PRO A 73 -33.42 -9.95 15.47
CA PRO A 73 -33.12 -10.65 16.71
C PRO A 73 -32.28 -11.88 16.36
N VAL A 74 -30.95 -11.70 16.25
CA VAL A 74 -30.01 -12.78 15.91
C VAL A 74 -30.00 -13.81 17.04
N GLU A 75 -30.70 -14.93 16.86
CA GLU A 75 -30.40 -16.16 17.57
C GLU A 75 -29.14 -16.76 16.95
N LEU A 76 -28.10 -16.97 17.77
CA LEU A 76 -26.77 -17.40 17.32
C LEU A 76 -26.68 -18.86 16.87
N ASN A 77 -27.81 -19.55 16.82
CA ASN A 77 -27.86 -20.99 16.60
C ASN A 77 -27.93 -21.28 15.10
N GLY A 78 -26.78 -21.20 14.42
CA GLY A 78 -26.61 -21.77 13.09
C GLY A 78 -26.38 -20.77 11.96
N LEU A 79 -25.45 -19.84 12.11
CA LEU A 79 -24.92 -19.12 10.94
C LEU A 79 -24.04 -20.06 10.10
N PRO A 80 -24.42 -20.40 8.85
CA PRO A 80 -23.49 -21.01 7.92
C PRO A 80 -22.44 -19.95 7.56
N PHE A 81 -21.26 -20.06 8.17
CA PHE A 81 -20.14 -19.14 7.96
C PHE A 81 -19.43 -19.42 6.63
N ASP A 82 -20.19 -19.58 5.55
CA ASP A 82 -19.65 -19.76 4.21
C ASP A 82 -19.56 -18.38 3.54
N LEU A 83 -18.51 -17.65 3.89
CA LEU A 83 -18.22 -16.34 3.29
C LEU A 83 -17.74 -16.56 1.85
N PRO A 84 -18.42 -16.01 0.82
CA PRO A 84 -18.03 -16.20 -0.58
C PRO A 84 -16.80 -15.34 -0.91
N TRP A 85 -15.63 -15.75 -0.40
CA TRP A 85 -14.36 -15.04 -0.51
C TRP A 85 -13.90 -14.89 -1.96
N LYS A 86 -14.31 -15.83 -2.81
CA LYS A 86 -13.98 -15.87 -4.24
C LYS A 86 -14.67 -14.76 -5.04
N SER A 87 -15.90 -14.36 -4.68
CA SER A 87 -16.60 -13.24 -5.35
C SER A 87 -16.12 -11.89 -4.85
N LEU A 88 -15.75 -11.78 -3.56
CA LEU A 88 -15.17 -10.56 -3.01
C LEU A 88 -13.85 -10.18 -3.70
N GLY A 89 -12.99 -11.19 -3.98
CA GLY A 89 -11.74 -10.99 -4.72
C GLY A 89 -11.94 -10.58 -6.19
N GLN A 90 -13.03 -11.02 -6.82
CA GLN A 90 -13.37 -10.65 -8.21
C GLN A 90 -13.92 -9.22 -8.34
N MET A 91 -14.54 -8.67 -7.30
CA MET A 91 -15.00 -7.27 -7.27
C MET A 91 -13.86 -6.26 -7.06
N LEU A 92 -12.66 -6.71 -6.68
CA LEU A 92 -11.49 -5.87 -6.37
C LEU A 92 -10.26 -6.24 -7.23
N PRO A 93 -10.38 -6.29 -8.58
CA PRO A 93 -9.36 -6.87 -9.47
C PRO A 93 -8.01 -6.14 -9.47
N GLU A 94 -7.92 -4.91 -8.96
CA GLU A 94 -6.69 -4.10 -8.97
C GLU A 94 -6.12 -3.79 -7.58
N PHE A 95 -6.77 -4.25 -6.50
CA PHE A 95 -6.31 -3.93 -5.15
C PHE A 95 -5.28 -4.98 -4.69
N LYS A 96 -3.98 -4.66 -4.84
CA LYS A 96 -2.88 -5.40 -4.19
C LYS A 96 -2.94 -5.18 -2.68
N ILE A 97 -3.90 -5.80 -2.02
CA ILE A 97 -4.02 -5.77 -0.57
C ILE A 97 -2.90 -6.62 0.02
N SER A 98 -2.12 -6.03 0.94
CA SER A 98 -1.11 -6.80 1.65
C SER A 98 -1.79 -7.86 2.52
N LYS A 99 -1.18 -9.06 2.60
CA LYS A 99 -1.70 -10.15 3.44
C LYS A 99 -1.92 -9.68 4.89
N VAL A 100 -1.03 -8.83 5.38
CA VAL A 100 -1.12 -8.23 6.73
C VAL A 100 -2.37 -7.36 6.88
N PHE A 101 -2.67 -6.50 5.91
CA PHE A 101 -3.88 -5.67 5.93
C PHE A 101 -5.16 -6.51 5.88
N MET A 102 -5.14 -7.60 5.11
CA MET A 102 -6.25 -8.55 5.03
C MET A 102 -6.52 -9.24 6.38
N TYR A 103 -5.48 -9.84 6.98
CA TYR A 103 -5.61 -10.49 8.28
C TYR A 103 -6.01 -9.49 9.38
N GLY A 104 -5.44 -8.28 9.36
CA GLY A 104 -5.79 -7.22 10.31
C GLY A 104 -7.25 -6.79 10.20
N THR A 105 -7.77 -6.64 8.98
CA THR A 105 -9.17 -6.24 8.76
C THR A 105 -10.15 -7.33 9.22
N ILE A 106 -9.86 -8.60 8.94
CA ILE A 106 -10.69 -9.74 9.39
C ILE A 106 -10.67 -9.85 10.91
N PHE A 107 -9.49 -9.75 11.53
CA PHE A 107 -9.35 -9.79 12.98
C PHE A 107 -10.10 -8.64 13.65
N LEU A 108 -10.00 -7.44 13.09
CA LEU A 108 -10.71 -6.26 13.57
C LEU A 108 -12.24 -6.43 13.44
N ALA A 109 -12.72 -6.94 12.31
CA ALA A 109 -14.15 -7.22 12.11
C ALA A 109 -14.69 -8.25 13.12
N LEU A 110 -13.92 -9.29 13.42
CA LEU A 110 -14.26 -10.27 14.46
C LEU A 110 -14.31 -9.62 15.85
N PHE A 111 -13.38 -8.72 16.16
CA PHE A 111 -13.38 -7.99 17.44
C PHE A 111 -14.64 -7.13 17.60
N PHE A 112 -15.08 -6.43 16.55
CA PHE A 112 -16.33 -5.69 16.59
C PHE A 112 -17.56 -6.58 16.69
N LEU A 113 -17.54 -7.79 16.11
CA LEU A 113 -18.60 -8.78 16.26
C LEU A 113 -18.69 -9.34 17.69
N GLN A 114 -17.57 -9.39 18.43
CA GLN A 114 -17.57 -9.86 19.83
C GLN A 114 -18.33 -8.92 20.77
N ILE A 115 -18.36 -7.62 20.52
CA ILE A 115 -19.04 -6.62 21.37
C ILE A 115 -20.56 -6.90 21.49
N PRO A 116 -21.33 -7.04 20.40
CA PRO A 116 -22.76 -7.36 20.49
C PRO A 116 -23.04 -8.76 21.03
N LEU A 117 -22.15 -9.72 20.79
CA LEU A 117 -22.25 -11.09 21.34
C LEU A 117 -22.13 -11.09 22.86
N LEU A 118 -21.11 -10.38 23.36
CA LEU A 118 -20.86 -10.29 24.79
C LEU A 118 -21.99 -9.53 25.49
N LYS A 119 -22.51 -8.47 24.86
CA LYS A 119 -23.69 -7.74 25.35
C LYS A 119 -24.90 -8.68 25.50
N LYS A 120 -25.22 -9.47 24.47
CA LYS A 120 -26.32 -10.44 24.52
C LYS A 120 -26.11 -11.52 25.58
N TYR A 121 -24.89 -12.00 25.76
CA TYR A 121 -24.59 -13.00 26.79
C TYR A 121 -24.76 -12.45 28.21
N VAL A 122 -24.39 -11.20 28.44
CA VAL A 122 -24.57 -10.54 29.75
C VAL A 122 -26.06 -10.28 30.02
N GLU A 123 -26.81 -9.76 29.05
CA GLU A 123 -28.28 -9.55 29.15
C GLU A 123 -29.07 -10.86 29.28
N ALA A 124 -28.53 -11.99 28.80
CA ALA A 124 -29.18 -13.30 28.97
C ALA A 124 -28.93 -13.92 30.36
N LYS A 125 -27.94 -13.41 31.11
CA LYS A 125 -27.52 -13.97 32.41
C LYS A 125 -27.94 -13.11 33.60
N TYR A 126 -28.26 -11.84 33.38
CA TYR A 126 -28.75 -10.87 34.36
C TYR A 126 -30.09 -10.30 33.91
#